data_AF-A0AAU3UD60-F1
#
_entry.id   AF-A0AAU3UD60-F1
#
_cell.length_a   1.000
_cell.length_b   1.000
_cell.length_c   1.000
_cell.angle_alpha   90.00
_cell.angle_beta   90.00
_cell.angle_gamma   90.00
#
_symmetry.space_group_name_H-M   'P 1'
#
loop_
_entity.id
_entity.type
_entity.pdbx_description
1 polymer ?
#
loop_
_entity_poly.entity_id
_entity_poly.type
_entity_poly.pdbx_seq_one_letter_code
_entity_poly.pdbx_strand_id
1 'polypeptide(L)'
;MPLLTVRLPRDATLEVALRTLGLPASDVDTAYGLIALDPEQGLYALRVTDSAATRLTAAAEPDITVFADPRIETSGEDEQDQPRQ
;
A
#
# COMPACT_ATOMS: atom_id res chain seq x y z
N MET A 1 -6.35 0.40 3.66
CA MET A 1 -5.90 0.76 2.29
C MET A 1 -4.45 1.26 2.33
N PRO A 2 -3.49 0.33 2.36
CA PRO A 2 -2.06 0.63 2.34
C PRO A 2 -1.62 1.31 1.04
N LEU A 3 -0.52 2.06 1.13
CA LEU A 3 0.18 2.61 -0.02
C LEU A 3 1.21 1.58 -0.51
N LEU A 4 1.30 1.39 -1.81
CA LEU A 4 2.22 0.46 -2.43
C LEU A 4 3.15 1.24 -3.34
N THR A 5 4.45 1.03 -3.17
CA THR A 5 5.46 1.53 -4.09
C THR A 5 5.94 0.38 -4.96
N VAL A 6 5.83 0.55 -6.27
CA VAL A 6 6.15 -0.47 -7.27
C VAL A 6 7.10 0.10 -8.31
N ARG A 7 7.94 -0.79 -8.86
CA ARG A 7 8.74 -0.46 -10.03
C ARG A 7 8.03 -0.95 -11.29
N LEU A 8 7.76 -0.03 -12.21
CA LEU A 8 7.07 -0.25 -13.47
C LEU A 8 7.90 0.32 -14.63
N PRO A 9 7.60 -0.07 -15.88
CA PRO A 9 8.17 0.57 -17.06
C PRO A 9 7.99 2.09 -17.03
N ARG A 10 8.90 2.83 -17.68
CA ARG A 10 8.77 4.28 -17.85
C ARG A 10 7.44 4.61 -18.52
N ASP A 11 6.82 5.69 -18.06
CA ASP A 11 5.50 6.17 -18.50
C ASP A 11 4.36 5.14 -18.30
N ALA A 12 4.49 4.26 -17.30
CA ALA A 12 3.42 3.33 -16.96
C ALA A 12 2.14 4.08 -16.58
N THR A 13 1.03 3.65 -17.17
CA THR A 13 -0.32 4.09 -16.81
C THR A 13 -0.90 3.21 -15.71
N LEU A 14 -2.00 3.66 -15.09
CA LEU A 14 -2.74 2.85 -14.12
C LEU A 14 -3.11 1.46 -14.69
N GLU A 15 -3.52 1.40 -15.96
CA GLU A 15 -3.87 0.14 -16.62
C GLU A 15 -2.66 -0.81 -16.76
N VAL A 16 -1.49 -0.25 -17.11
CA VAL A 16 -0.23 -1.01 -17.16
C VAL A 16 0.17 -1.51 -15.78
N ALA A 17 -0.01 -0.69 -14.74
CA ALA A 17 0.26 -1.08 -13.36
C ALA A 17 -0.63 -2.26 -12.93
N LEU A 18 -1.94 -2.15 -13.13
CA LEU A 18 -2.91 -3.20 -12.82
C LEU A 18 -2.59 -4.52 -13.51
N ARG A 19 -2.28 -4.47 -14.81
CA ARG A 19 -1.92 -5.65 -15.59
C ARG A 19 -0.62 -6.29 -15.12
N THR A 20 0.39 -5.47 -14.83
CA THR A 20 1.69 -5.95 -14.34
C THR A 20 1.57 -6.61 -12.97
N LEU A 21 0.77 -6.03 -12.09
CA LEU A 21 0.54 -6.51 -10.73
C LEU A 21 -0.55 -7.59 -10.64
N GLY A 22 -1.23 -7.90 -11.74
CA GLY A 22 -2.36 -8.83 -11.77
C GLY A 22 -3.55 -8.38 -10.90
N LEU A 23 -3.71 -7.07 -10.69
CA LEU A 23 -4.74 -6.51 -9.83
C LEU A 23 -5.99 -6.11 -10.62
N PRO A 24 -7.20 -6.42 -10.13
CA PRO A 24 -8.41 -5.83 -10.65
C PRO A 24 -8.55 -4.36 -10.19
N ALA A 25 -9.27 -3.55 -10.97
CA ALA A 25 -9.54 -2.15 -10.61
C ALA A 25 -10.29 -2.01 -9.27
N SER A 26 -11.03 -3.04 -8.84
CA SER A 26 -11.72 -3.06 -7.54
C SER A 26 -10.77 -3.13 -6.34
N ASP A 27 -9.54 -3.61 -6.55
CA ASP A 27 -8.51 -3.71 -5.52
C ASP A 27 -7.63 -2.46 -5.43
N VAL A 28 -7.88 -1.47 -6.29
CA VAL A 28 -7.11 -0.23 -6.36
C VAL A 28 -8.02 0.96 -6.10
N ASP A 29 -7.52 1.92 -5.34
CA ASP A 29 -8.20 3.18 -5.14
C ASP A 29 -8.05 4.04 -6.41
N THR A 30 -9.05 3.98 -7.28
CA THR A 30 -9.07 4.77 -8.52
C THR A 30 -9.22 6.27 -8.27
N ALA A 31 -9.67 6.68 -7.08
CA ALA A 31 -9.74 8.09 -6.72
C ALA A 31 -8.35 8.64 -6.33
N TYR A 32 -7.49 7.80 -5.76
CA TYR A 32 -6.07 8.10 -5.57
C TYR A 32 -5.28 8.00 -6.88
N GLY A 33 -5.53 6.95 -7.67
CA GLY A 33 -4.89 6.72 -8.96
C GLY A 33 -3.44 6.22 -8.86
N LEU A 34 -2.68 6.37 -9.96
CA LEU A 34 -1.26 6.03 -10.03
C LEU A 34 -0.44 7.32 -9.98
N ILE A 35 0.47 7.41 -9.03
CA ILE A 35 1.32 8.59 -8.82
C ILE A 35 2.75 8.24 -9.20
N ALA A 36 3.34 8.98 -10.13
CA ALA A 36 4.77 8.86 -10.43
C ALA A 36 5.58 9.49 -9.30
N LEU A 37 6.37 8.69 -8.58
CA LEU A 37 7.29 9.18 -7.55
C LEU A 37 8.64 9.55 -8.19
N ASP A 38 9.15 8.66 -9.03
CA ASP A 38 10.37 8.87 -9.81
C ASP A 38 10.22 8.16 -11.17
N PRO A 39 9.67 8.83 -12.19
CA PRO A 39 9.45 8.22 -13.51
C PRO A 39 10.75 7.86 -14.22
N GLU A 40 11.88 8.49 -13.90
CA GLU A 40 13.18 8.15 -14.48
C GLU A 40 13.68 6.78 -13.99
N GLN A 41 13.37 6.43 -12.75
CA GLN A 41 13.66 5.12 -12.16
C GLN A 41 12.49 4.12 -12.29
N GLY A 42 11.38 4.54 -12.92
CA GLY A 42 10.17 3.74 -13.05
C GLY A 42 9.46 3.51 -11.71
N LEU A 43 9.60 4.42 -10.75
CA LEU A 43 9.01 4.30 -9.42
C LEU A 43 7.64 4.97 -9.35
N TYR A 44 6.63 4.19 -8.97
CA TYR A 44 5.25 4.64 -8.87
C TYR A 44 4.62 4.23 -7.54
N ALA A 45 3.69 5.04 -7.06
CA ALA A 45 2.86 4.77 -5.91
C ALA A 45 1.40 4.54 -6.31
N LEU A 46 0.76 3.55 -5.71
CA LEU A 46 -0.68 3.32 -5.80
C LEU A 46 -1.25 2.89 -4.45
N ARG A 47 -2.52 3.21 -4.20
CA ARG A 47 -3.24 2.71 -3.03
C ARG A 47 -4.03 1.46 -3.38
N VAL A 48 -3.87 0.43 -2.58
CA VAL A 48 -4.54 -0.86 -2.80
C VAL A 48 -5.32 -1.29 -1.57
N THR A 49 -6.20 -2.27 -1.74
CA THR A 49 -6.86 -2.95 -0.63
C THR A 49 -5.84 -3.75 0.19
N ASP A 50 -6.11 -3.94 1.48
CA ASP A 50 -5.25 -4.74 2.37
C ASP A 50 -5.11 -6.19 1.86
N SER A 51 -6.17 -6.74 1.26
CA SER A 51 -6.15 -8.07 0.64
C SER A 51 -5.21 -8.14 -0.57
N ALA A 52 -5.21 -7.11 -1.43
CA ALA A 52 -4.32 -7.02 -2.57
C ALA A 52 -2.85 -6.83 -2.14
N ALA A 53 -2.59 -5.96 -1.16
CA ALA A 53 -1.25 -5.79 -0.59
C ALA A 53 -0.71 -7.11 -0.02
N THR A 54 -1.54 -7.86 0.71
CA THR A 54 -1.16 -9.17 1.26
C THR A 54 -0.88 -10.20 0.17
N ARG A 55 -1.63 -10.17 -0.93
CA ARG A 55 -1.38 -11.07 -2.08
C ARG A 55 -0.05 -10.74 -2.76
N LEU A 56 0.27 -9.46 -2.92
CA LEU A 56 1.50 -9.00 -3.57
C LEU A 56 2.74 -9.28 -2.72
N THR A 57 2.65 -9.14 -1.40
CA THR A 57 3.74 -9.54 -0.49
C THR A 57 3.94 -11.05 -0.49
N ALA A 58 2.85 -11.83 -0.52
CA ALA A 58 2.93 -13.29 -0.59
C ALA A 58 3.48 -13.81 -1.93
N ALA A 59 3.31 -13.05 -3.02
CA ALA A 59 3.89 -13.36 -4.33
C ALA A 59 5.42 -13.15 -4.38
N ALA A 60 6.03 -12.58 -3.33
CA ALA A 60 7.47 -12.35 -3.21
C ALA A 60 8.10 -11.61 -4.41
N GLU A 61 7.34 -10.69 -5.03
CA GLU A 61 7.85 -9.83 -6.10
C GLU A 61 8.92 -8.88 -5.50
N PRO A 62 10.20 -9.05 -5.84
CA PRO A 62 11.31 -8.35 -5.17
C PRO A 62 11.32 -6.84 -5.43
N ASP A 63 10.56 -6.38 -6.42
CA ASP A 63 10.45 -4.99 -6.84
C ASP A 63 9.22 -4.26 -6.25
N ILE A 64 8.50 -4.89 -5.31
CA ILE A 64 7.32 -4.33 -4.65
C ILE A 64 7.62 -4.02 -3.19
N THR A 65 7.50 -2.74 -2.81
CA THR A 65 7.60 -2.29 -1.41
C THR A 65 6.25 -1.81 -0.92
N VAL A 66 5.71 -2.48 0.10
CA VAL A 66 4.42 -2.11 0.71
C VAL A 66 4.65 -1.17 1.88
N PHE A 67 4.05 0.02 1.80
CA PHE A 67 3.98 1.00 2.87
C PHE A 67 2.56 1.01 3.43
N ALA A 68 2.32 0.18 4.44
CA ALA A 68 1.11 0.32 5.23
C ALA A 68 1.24 1.56 6.12
N ASP A 69 0.17 2.35 6.23
CA ASP A 69 0.07 3.31 7.33
C ASP A 69 0.31 2.53 8.63
N PRO A 70 1.34 2.89 9.44
CA PRO A 70 1.57 2.20 10.69
C PRO A 70 0.28 2.28 11.49
N ARG A 71 -0.19 1.14 12.01
CA ARG A 71 -1.29 1.15 12.96
C ARG A 71 -0.81 2.00 14.13
N ILE A 72 -1.37 3.20 14.29
CA ILE A 72 -1.17 3.97 15.51
C ILE A 72 -1.75 3.08 16.62
N GLU A 73 -0.88 2.47 17.41
CA GLU A 73 -1.29 1.84 18.65
C GLU A 73 -1.91 2.97 19.48
N THR A 74 -3.18 2.82 19.87
CA THR A 74 -3.70 3.65 20.96
C THR A 74 -2.76 3.42 22.13
N SER A 75 -1.96 4.43 22.49
CA SER A 75 -1.15 4.40 23.70
C SER A 75 -2.04 3.94 24.85
N GLY A 76 -1.89 2.68 25.24
CA GLY A 76 -2.51 2.12 26.41
C GLY A 76 -1.60 2.43 27.58
N GLU A 77 -1.69 3.65 28.09
CA GLU A 77 -1.09 4.10 29.35
C GLU A 77 -2.08 5.12 29.90
N ASP A 78 -2.59 5.12 31.12
CA ASP A 78 -2.62 4.28 32.32
C ASP A 78 -3.86 4.85 33.05
N GLU A 79 -4.62 4.15 33.88
CA GLU A 79 -4.30 4.08 35.31
C GLU A 79 -5.45 3.32 35.99
N GLN A 80 -5.07 2.45 36.91
CA GLN A 80 -6.02 1.75 37.75
C GLN A 80 -6.72 2.71 38.71
N ASP A 81 -7.96 3.08 38.41
CA ASP A 81 -8.87 3.62 39.42
C ASP A 81 -9.42 2.45 40.27
N GLN A 82 -8.54 1.84 41.08
CA GLN A 82 -9.00 0.99 42.18
C GLN A 82 -9.37 1.91 43.35
N PRO A 83 -10.64 1.92 43.80
CA PRO A 83 -11.03 2.74 44.94
C PRO A 83 -10.35 2.20 46.19
N ARG A 84 -9.58 3.05 46.89
CA ARG A 84 -9.07 2.75 48.23
C ARG A 84 -10.27 2.51 49.15
N GLN A 85 -10.34 1.32 49.73
CA GLN A 85 -11.19 1.01 50.89
C GLN A 85 -10.39 1.14 52.19
#